data_AF-A0A2N2I0J5-F1
#
_entry.id   AF-A0A2N2I0J5-F1
#
_cell.length_a   1.000
_cell.length_b   1.000
_cell.length_c   1.000
_cell.angle_alpha   90.00
_cell.angle_beta   90.00
_cell.angle_gamma   90.00
#
_symmetry.space_group_name_H-M   'P 1'
#
loop_
_entity.id
_entity.type
_entity.pdbx_description
1 polymer ?
#
loop_
_entity_poly.entity_id
_entity_poly.type
_entity_poly.pdbx_seq_one_letter_code
_entity_poly.pdbx_strand_id
1 'polypeptide(L)'
;MRRIIFLSSCAIAVIILMSGCAASRLDADFGTSYKLMKINQIMNPNAEKNLAPVYGVNGTVAEIVMDNYKAGFKEKAPAANYVFSVGGVGAGQ
;
A
#
# COMPACT_ATOMS: atom_id res chain seq x y z
N MET A 1 9.71 -24.09 -47.46
CA MET A 1 8.86 -23.30 -46.55
C MET A 1 8.63 -23.96 -45.20
N ARG A 2 8.06 -25.18 -45.14
CA ARG A 2 7.77 -25.88 -43.86
C ARG A 2 8.99 -26.09 -42.94
N ARG A 3 10.17 -26.45 -43.50
CA ARG A 3 11.44 -26.58 -42.75
C ARG A 3 11.96 -25.27 -42.17
N ILE A 4 11.77 -24.16 -42.88
CA ILE A 4 12.21 -22.83 -42.42
C ILE A 4 11.32 -22.36 -41.26
N ILE A 5 10.02 -22.65 -41.32
CA ILE A 5 9.05 -22.35 -40.25
C ILE A 5 9.36 -23.17 -38.98
N PHE A 6 9.74 -24.44 -39.11
CA PHE A 6 10.14 -25.25 -37.95
C PHE A 6 11.46 -24.76 -37.31
N LEU A 7 12.42 -24.35 -38.13
CA LEU A 7 13.70 -23.81 -37.64
C LEU A 7 13.53 -22.45 -36.96
N SER A 8 12.70 -21.56 -37.51
CA SER A 8 12.41 -20.27 -36.87
C SER A 8 11.64 -20.43 -35.56
N SER A 9 10.69 -21.36 -35.50
CA SER A 9 9.96 -21.69 -34.26
C SER A 9 10.90 -22.21 -33.16
N CYS A 10 11.84 -23.10 -33.52
CA CYS A 10 12.83 -23.63 -32.57
C CYS A 10 13.78 -22.53 -32.06
N ALA A 11 14.22 -21.61 -32.93
CA ALA A 11 15.06 -20.49 -32.53
C ALA A 11 14.36 -19.55 -31.54
N ILE A 12 13.07 -19.25 -31.78
CA ILE A 12 12.27 -18.41 -30.88
C ILE A 12 12.07 -19.10 -29.52
N ALA A 13 11.81 -20.41 -29.51
CA ALA A 13 11.66 -21.17 -28.27
C ALA A 13 12.93 -21.15 -27.40
N VAL A 14 14.11 -21.25 -28.02
CA VAL A 14 15.40 -21.19 -27.31
C VAL A 14 15.65 -19.81 -26.69
N ILE A 15 15.29 -18.73 -27.40
CA ILE A 15 15.43 -17.36 -26.88
C ILE A 15 14.51 -17.14 -25.66
N ILE A 16 13.28 -17.67 -25.70
CA ILE A 16 12.34 -17.57 -24.57
C ILE A 16 12.87 -18.31 -23.35
N LEU A 17 13.41 -19.53 -23.53
CA LEU A 17 13.96 -20.34 -22.43
C LEU A 17 15.19 -19.72 -21.77
N MET A 18 15.97 -18.91 -22.49
CA MET A 18 17.16 -18.23 -21.94
C MET A 18 16.84 -16.88 -21.26
N SER A 19 15.61 -16.36 -21.38
CA SER A 19 15.24 -15.05 -20.80
C SER A 19 15.03 -15.05 -19.28
N GLY A 20 15.13 -16.22 -18.62
CA GLY A 20 15.02 -16.34 -17.16
C GLY A 20 16.23 -15.82 -16.37
N CYS A 21 17.37 -15.60 -17.01
CA CYS A 21 18.57 -15.04 -16.37
C CYS A 21 18.61 -13.51 -16.55
N ALA A 22 17.59 -12.82 -16.05
CA ALA A 22 17.58 -11.37 -16.01
C ALA A 22 18.24 -10.88 -14.70
N ALA A 23 19.03 -9.81 -14.78
CA ALA A 23 19.61 -9.18 -13.60
C ALA A 23 18.50 -8.76 -12.62
N SER A 24 18.56 -9.28 -11.39
CA SER A 24 17.58 -8.97 -10.36
C SER A 24 17.75 -7.54 -9.87
N ARG A 25 16.65 -6.80 -9.73
CA ARG A 25 16.66 -5.46 -9.10
C ARG A 25 16.62 -5.51 -7.58
N LEU A 26 16.79 -6.71 -6.99
CA LEU A 26 16.69 -6.91 -5.55
C LEU A 26 17.53 -5.89 -4.76
N ASP A 27 18.80 -5.71 -5.11
CA ASP A 27 19.68 -4.77 -4.40
C ASP A 27 19.22 -3.31 -4.51
N ALA A 28 18.62 -2.92 -5.64
CA ALA A 28 18.13 -1.56 -5.86
C ALA A 28 16.83 -1.28 -5.11
N ASP A 29 15.92 -2.27 -5.06
CA ASP A 29 14.58 -2.12 -4.50
C ASP A 29 14.47 -2.65 -3.06
N PHE A 30 15.57 -3.20 -2.50
CA PHE A 30 15.57 -3.78 -1.15
C PHE A 30 15.14 -2.74 -0.10
N GLY A 31 14.13 -3.09 0.69
CA GLY A 31 13.62 -2.25 1.77
C GLY A 31 12.79 -1.04 1.31
N THR A 32 12.56 -0.85 0.00
CA THR A 32 11.71 0.24 -0.51
C THR A 32 10.28 0.12 0.02
N SER A 33 9.69 -1.08 0.03
CA SER A 33 8.35 -1.30 0.57
C SER A 33 8.24 -0.93 2.05
N TYR A 34 9.28 -1.22 2.84
CA TYR A 34 9.34 -0.83 4.26
C TYR A 34 9.41 0.69 4.42
N LYS A 35 10.29 1.36 3.66
CA LYS A 35 10.40 2.83 3.67
C LYS A 35 9.07 3.48 3.28
N LEU A 36 8.40 2.93 2.27
CA LEU A 36 7.12 3.42 1.78
C LEU A 36 6.02 3.25 2.84
N MET A 37 5.97 2.11 3.51
CA MET A 37 5.06 1.87 4.63
C MET A 37 5.31 2.87 5.77
N LYS A 38 6.57 3.06 6.17
CA LYS A 38 6.95 3.99 7.23
C LYS A 38 6.51 5.42 6.93
N ILE A 39 6.66 5.89 5.70
CA ILE A 39 6.28 7.26 5.31
C ILE A 39 4.76 7.42 5.21
N ASN A 40 4.03 6.40 4.72
CA ASN A 40 2.60 6.52 4.47
C ASN A 40 1.71 6.17 5.67
N GLN A 41 2.19 5.35 6.61
CA GLN A 41 1.36 4.84 7.70
C GLN A 41 1.72 5.43 9.07
N ILE A 42 2.94 5.97 9.23
CA ILE A 42 3.36 6.57 10.50
C ILE A 42 3.20 8.07 10.44
N MET A 43 2.37 8.62 11.33
CA MET A 43 2.10 10.06 11.41
C MET A 43 3.38 10.90 11.57
N ASN A 44 4.35 10.40 12.35
CA ASN A 44 5.68 11.00 12.46
C ASN A 44 6.78 9.95 12.21
N PRO A 45 7.28 9.81 10.97
CA PRO A 45 8.32 8.83 10.62
C PRO A 45 9.66 9.03 11.35
N ASN A 46 9.90 10.21 11.92
CA ASN A 46 11.15 10.55 12.62
C ASN A 46 11.01 10.49 14.15
N ALA A 47 9.89 10.01 14.69
CA ALA A 47 9.64 9.95 16.13
C ALA A 47 10.74 9.18 16.89
N GLU A 48 11.29 8.13 16.29
CA GLU A 48 12.39 7.32 16.85
C GLU A 48 13.67 8.12 17.16
N LYS A 49 13.88 9.27 16.53
CA LYS A 49 15.07 10.12 16.74
C LYS A 49 14.92 10.98 18.00
N ASN A 50 13.71 11.16 18.50
CA ASN A 50 13.44 11.90 19.72
C ASN A 50 13.44 10.94 20.91
N LEU A 51 14.50 11.02 21.73
CA LEU A 51 14.66 10.19 22.92
C LEU A 51 14.12 10.86 24.19
N ALA A 52 13.54 12.05 24.08
CA ALA A 52 12.90 12.70 25.21
C ALA A 52 11.72 11.85 25.70
N PRO A 53 11.48 11.80 27.03
CA PRO A 53 10.32 11.10 27.56
C PRO A 53 9.04 11.72 26.98
N VAL A 54 8.09 10.88 26.60
CA VAL A 54 6.79 11.33 26.13
C VAL A 54 6.03 11.88 27.33
N TYR A 55 5.87 13.20 27.39
CA TYR A 55 4.98 13.83 28.36
C TYR A 55 3.55 13.55 27.92
N GLY A 56 2.87 12.68 28.67
CA GLY A 56 1.46 12.37 28.44
C GLY A 56 0.55 13.57 28.69
N VAL A 57 -0.73 13.37 28.42
CA VAL A 57 -1.77 14.35 28.72
C VAL A 57 -2.05 14.29 30.23
N ASN A 58 -1.94 15.42 30.94
CA ASN A 58 -2.18 15.48 32.39
C ASN A 58 -3.67 15.29 32.75
N GLY A 59 -3.93 14.84 33.99
CA GLY A 59 -5.20 14.28 34.49
C GLY A 59 -6.49 14.88 33.91
N THR A 60 -6.74 16.17 34.08
CA THR A 60 -8.01 16.80 33.63
C THR A 60 -8.17 16.81 32.11
N VAL A 61 -7.09 17.06 31.36
CA VAL A 61 -7.16 17.06 29.89
C VAL A 61 -7.33 15.63 29.37
N ALA A 62 -6.67 14.65 30.00
CA ALA A 62 -6.83 13.24 29.66
C ALA A 62 -8.28 12.78 29.91
N GLU A 63 -8.86 13.16 31.04
CA GLU A 63 -10.25 12.86 31.39
C GLU A 63 -11.22 13.42 30.34
N ILE A 64 -11.12 14.71 30.00
CA ILE A 64 -11.97 15.36 28.98
C ILE A 64 -11.82 14.68 27.61
N VAL A 65 -10.60 14.35 27.20
CA VAL A 65 -10.35 13.65 25.92
C VAL A 65 -11.03 12.28 25.91
N MET A 66 -10.90 11.52 27.00
CA MET A 66 -11.51 10.20 27.11
C MET A 66 -13.03 10.26 27.18
N ASP A 67 -13.60 11.26 27.85
CA ASP A 67 -15.05 11.44 27.92
C ASP A 67 -15.65 11.84 26.57
N ASN A 68 -15.00 12.75 25.83
CA ASN A 68 -15.41 13.08 24.46
C ASN A 68 -15.33 11.87 23.53
N TYR A 69 -14.25 11.08 23.62
CA TYR A 69 -14.11 9.85 22.85
C TYR A 69 -15.25 8.87 23.14
N LYS A 70 -15.56 8.62 24.42
CA LYS A 70 -16.68 7.76 24.84
C LYS A 70 -18.04 8.30 24.38
N ALA A 71 -18.24 9.61 24.42
CA ALA A 71 -19.47 10.25 23.97
C ALA A 71 -19.72 10.05 22.47
N GLY A 72 -18.66 10.05 21.66
CA GLY A 72 -18.76 9.77 20.22
C GLY A 72 -19.31 8.39 19.88
N PHE A 73 -19.18 7.39 20.76
CA PHE A 73 -19.80 6.07 20.57
C PHE A 73 -21.28 6.02 20.99
N LYS A 74 -21.75 7.01 21.76
CA LYS A 74 -23.15 7.11 22.17
C LYS A 74 -24.00 7.79 21.11
N GLU A 75 -23.41 8.68 20.32
CA GLU A 75 -24.06 9.21 19.13
C GLU A 75 -24.22 8.09 18.10
N LYS A 76 -25.47 7.70 17.83
CA LYS A 76 -25.78 6.96 16.61
C LYS A 76 -25.54 7.93 15.46
N ALA A 77 -24.43 7.77 14.76
CA ALA A 77 -24.22 8.48 13.51
C ALA A 77 -25.48 8.26 12.63
N PRO A 78 -26.10 9.32 12.09
CA PRO A 78 -27.20 9.16 11.16
C PRO A 78 -26.73 8.24 10.05
N ALA A 79 -27.59 7.29 9.63
CA ALA A 79 -27.25 6.35 8.57
C ALA A 79 -26.73 7.14 7.37
N ALA A 80 -25.43 7.02 7.10
CA ALA A 80 -24.82 7.77 6.02
C ALA A 80 -25.37 7.22 4.71
N ASN A 81 -26.13 8.06 4.00
CA ASN A 81 -26.62 7.75 2.67
C ASN A 81 -25.45 7.86 1.68
N TYR A 82 -24.69 6.78 1.55
CA TYR A 82 -23.64 6.69 0.55
C TYR A 82 -24.27 6.33 -0.80
N VAL A 83 -24.39 7.32 -1.69
CA VAL A 83 -24.70 7.07 -3.09
C VAL A 83 -23.39 6.76 -3.81
N PHE A 84 -23.09 5.48 -3.96
CA PHE A 84 -22.01 5.02 -4.83
C PHE A 84 -22.48 5.05 -6.27
N SER A 85 -22.17 6.12 -7.00
CA SER A 85 -22.28 6.10 -8.47
C SER A 85 -21.08 5.33 -9.01
N VAL A 86 -21.26 4.03 -9.30
CA VAL A 86 -20.30 3.26 -10.09
C VAL A 86 -20.46 3.68 -11.56
N GLY A 87 -20.06 4.92 -11.85
CA GLY A 87 -19.98 5.45 -13.21
C GLY A 87 -18.74 4.90 -13.88
N GLY A 88 -18.84 3.69 -14.44
CA GLY A 88 -17.76 3.14 -15.29
C GLY A 88 -17.81 1.65 -15.59
N VAL A 89 -18.62 0.83 -14.91
CA VAL A 89 -18.77 -0.59 -15.28
C VAL A 89 -20.04 -0.74 -16.12
N GLY A 90 -19.96 -0.24 -17.35
CA GLY A 90 -21.09 -0.30 -18.28
C GLY A 90 -20.92 0.56 -19.53
N ALA A 91 -19.75 0.58 -20.15
CA ALA A 91 -19.59 1.07 -21.53
C ALA A 91 -18.21 0.66 -22.08
N GLY A 92 -18.04 -0.62 -22.37
CA GLY A 92 -16.91 -1.14 -23.12
C GLY A 92 -17.34 -2.45 -23.76
N GLN A 93 -17.33 -2.45 -25.09
CA GLN A 93 -17.00 -3.58 -25.99
C GLN A 93 -16.95 -4.98 -25.39
#